data_AF-A0A526R7M6-F1
#
_entry.id   AF-A0A526R7M6-F1
#
_cell.length_a   1.000
_cell.length_b   1.000
_cell.length_c   1.000
_cell.angle_alpha   90.00
_cell.angle_beta   90.00
_cell.angle_gamma   90.00
#
_symmetry.space_group_name_H-M   'P 1'
#
loop_
_entity.id
_entity.type
_entity.pdbx_description
1 polymer ?
#
loop_
_entity_poly.entity_id
_entity_poly.type
_entity_poly.pdbx_seq_one_letter_code
_entity_poly.pdbx_strand_id
1 'polypeptide(L)'
;MINILRSPDFQQSQRLRLNTLIRLRWLAIVGQSLTVLVVAYGLKFPLSVSMCFALIACSAWMNLWLTFRYPAAHRLTPLSAFAILTVDSLQLAGLLYMTGGLTNPFSVLLSVPVVISAASLPLRLTAVLGALVMVAATLLGFFHQPLPWYEGAPLEMPFIYVAGMWMAVFASIAFTAIYAFRVAEEARLLA
;
A
#
# COMPACT_ATOMS: atom_id res chain seq x y z
N MET A 1 20.14 -35.07 32.34
CA MET A 1 20.48 -33.92 31.48
C MET A 1 19.30 -33.67 30.55
N ILE A 2 18.32 -32.89 31.00
CA ILE A 2 17.06 -32.65 30.26
C ILE A 2 17.38 -31.68 29.13
N ASN A 3 17.37 -32.21 27.90
CA ASN A 3 17.57 -31.42 26.69
C ASN A 3 16.29 -30.63 26.45
N ILE A 4 16.33 -29.32 26.74
CA ILE A 4 15.23 -28.40 26.46
C ILE A 4 15.07 -28.36 24.95
N LEU A 5 14.03 -29.04 24.44
CA LEU A 5 13.53 -28.85 23.09
C LEU A 5 13.16 -27.38 22.95
N ARG A 6 14.04 -26.58 22.33
CA ARG A 6 13.64 -25.30 21.74
C ARG A 6 12.54 -25.62 20.76
N SER A 7 11.30 -25.31 21.12
CA SER A 7 10.22 -25.16 20.16
C SER A 7 10.75 -24.25 19.05
N PRO A 8 10.70 -24.65 17.76
CA PRO A 8 10.97 -23.70 16.71
C PRO A 8 9.91 -22.60 16.85
N ASP A 9 10.33 -21.39 17.26
CA ASP A 9 9.47 -20.22 17.29
C ASP A 9 8.96 -19.99 15.86
N PHE A 10 7.79 -20.51 15.51
CA PHE A 10 7.12 -20.23 14.23
C PHE A 10 6.85 -18.72 14.05
N GLN A 11 6.92 -17.94 15.14
CA GLN A 11 6.94 -16.47 15.15
C GLN A 11 8.21 -15.85 14.50
N GLN A 12 9.32 -16.61 14.38
CA GLN A 12 10.58 -16.10 13.80
C GLN A 12 10.56 -16.02 12.26
N SER A 13 9.62 -16.68 11.57
CA SER A 13 9.60 -16.75 10.10
C SER A 13 8.74 -15.69 9.40
N GLN A 14 7.96 -14.88 10.15
CA GLN A 14 7.04 -13.89 9.56
C GLN A 14 7.54 -12.43 9.56
N ARG A 15 8.78 -12.15 9.99
CA ARG A 15 9.26 -10.75 10.00
C ARG A 15 9.67 -10.30 8.60
N LEU A 16 9.01 -9.28 8.08
CA LEU A 16 9.39 -8.63 6.83
C LEU A 16 10.85 -8.20 6.89
N ARG A 17 11.64 -8.69 5.94
CA ARG A 17 13.02 -8.22 5.78
C ARG A 17 12.97 -6.79 5.24
N LEU A 18 13.67 -5.88 5.90
CA LEU A 18 13.75 -4.49 5.49
C LEU A 18 14.15 -4.35 4.00
N ASN A 19 15.08 -5.19 3.52
CA ASN A 19 15.48 -5.21 2.12
C ASN A 19 14.32 -5.51 1.14
N THR A 20 13.42 -6.43 1.48
CA THR A 20 12.25 -6.73 0.63
C THR A 20 11.33 -5.51 0.55
N LEU A 21 11.07 -4.87 1.69
CA LEU A 21 10.25 -3.66 1.76
C LEU A 21 10.87 -2.51 0.96
N ILE A 22 12.17 -2.25 1.13
CA ILE A 22 12.91 -1.22 0.39
C ILE A 22 12.84 -1.47 -1.12
N ARG A 23 12.98 -2.72 -1.58
CA ARG A 23 12.88 -3.07 -3.01
C ARG A 23 11.48 -2.80 -3.57
N LEU A 24 10.43 -3.19 -2.83
CA LEU A 24 9.05 -2.90 -3.24
C LEU A 24 8.79 -1.39 -3.31
N ARG A 25 9.33 -0.62 -2.37
CA ARG A 25 9.24 0.85 -2.40
C ARG A 25 9.97 1.45 -3.59
N TRP A 26 11.17 0.99 -3.92
CA TRP A 26 11.89 1.45 -5.12
C TRP A 26 11.12 1.12 -6.39
N LEU A 27 10.54 -0.08 -6.48
CA LEU A 27 9.67 -0.45 -7.59
C LEU A 27 8.47 0.50 -7.69
N ALA A 28 7.81 0.81 -6.57
CA ALA A 28 6.69 1.74 -6.52
C ALA A 28 7.10 3.17 -6.91
N ILE A 29 8.23 3.68 -6.41
CA ILE A 29 8.76 5.02 -6.73
C ILE A 29 9.05 5.13 -8.24
N VAL A 30 9.74 4.13 -8.81
CA VAL A 30 10.06 4.10 -10.24
C VAL A 30 8.77 4.01 -11.07
N GLY A 31 7.86 3.11 -10.70
CA GLY A 31 6.57 2.93 -11.37
C GLY A 31 5.73 4.21 -11.35
N GLN A 32 5.51 4.79 -10.18
CA GLN A 32 4.77 6.05 -10.00
C GLN A 32 5.42 7.20 -10.78
N SER A 33 6.75 7.33 -10.73
CA SER A 33 7.48 8.37 -11.49
C SER A 33 7.27 8.20 -12.99
N LEU A 34 7.43 6.97 -13.49
CA LEU A 34 7.23 6.66 -14.91
C LEU A 34 5.79 6.96 -15.33
N THR A 35 4.79 6.53 -14.54
CA THR A 35 3.38 6.82 -14.80
C THR A 35 3.11 8.32 -14.88
N VAL A 36 3.60 9.10 -13.91
CA VAL A 36 3.42 10.57 -13.92
C VAL A 36 4.04 11.19 -15.17
N LEU A 37 5.25 10.77 -15.56
CA LEU A 37 5.91 11.28 -16.76
C LEU A 37 5.16 10.90 -18.05
N VAL A 38 4.71 9.65 -18.17
CA VAL A 38 3.96 9.17 -19.33
C VAL A 38 2.62 9.89 -19.45
N VAL A 39 1.89 10.07 -18.34
CA VAL A 39 0.60 10.76 -18.35
C VAL A 39 0.77 12.26 -18.65
N ALA A 40 1.75 12.92 -18.04
CA ALA A 40 1.95 14.35 -18.21
C ALA A 40 2.58 14.72 -19.56
N TYR A 41 3.57 13.98 -20.03
CA TYR A 41 4.34 14.33 -21.24
C TYR A 41 4.00 13.44 -22.45
N GLY A 42 3.67 12.18 -22.23
CA GLY A 42 3.24 11.26 -23.29
C GLY A 42 1.80 11.50 -23.72
N LEU A 43 0.86 11.48 -22.76
CA LEU A 43 -0.56 11.72 -23.01
C LEU A 43 -0.95 13.21 -22.97
N LYS A 44 -0.07 14.08 -22.47
CA LYS A 44 -0.27 15.54 -22.37
C LYS A 44 -1.49 15.94 -21.53
N PHE A 45 -1.79 15.18 -20.47
CA PHE A 45 -2.86 15.53 -19.56
C PHE A 45 -2.47 16.64 -18.57
N PRO A 46 -3.42 17.50 -18.15
CA PRO A 46 -3.16 18.63 -17.24
C PRO A 46 -3.00 18.14 -15.80
N LEU A 47 -1.86 17.51 -15.52
CA LEU A 47 -1.51 16.95 -14.21
C LEU A 47 -0.48 17.83 -13.52
N SER A 48 -0.66 18.09 -12.21
CA SER A 48 0.29 18.86 -11.41
C SER A 48 1.54 18.03 -11.10
N VAL A 49 2.46 17.98 -12.07
CA VAL A 49 3.68 17.15 -12.01
C VAL A 49 4.50 17.47 -10.76
N SER A 50 4.61 18.75 -10.40
CA SER A 50 5.38 19.20 -9.24
C SER A 50 4.88 18.60 -7.93
N MET A 51 3.56 18.59 -7.70
CA MET A 51 2.96 18.05 -6.49
C MET A 51 3.03 16.52 -6.45
N CYS A 52 2.80 15.84 -7.57
CA CYS A 52 2.98 14.39 -7.65
C CYS A 52 4.44 13.98 -7.36
N PHE A 53 5.40 14.67 -7.95
CA PHE A 53 6.81 14.42 -7.69
C PHE A 53 7.23 14.80 -6.27
N ALA A 54 6.61 15.80 -5.63
CA ALA A 54 6.86 16.12 -4.22
C ALA A 54 6.47 14.95 -3.30
N LEU A 55 5.31 14.32 -3.54
CA LEU A 55 4.88 13.13 -2.80
C LEU A 55 5.79 11.93 -3.05
N ILE A 56 6.19 11.71 -4.31
CA ILE A 56 7.12 10.62 -4.68
C ILE A 56 8.50 10.86 -4.05
N ALA A 57 9.01 12.10 -4.09
CA ALA A 57 10.28 12.48 -3.50
C ALA A 57 10.28 12.31 -1.98
N CYS A 58 9.16 12.62 -1.30
CA CYS A 58 9.00 12.33 0.13
C CYS A 58 9.14 10.83 0.42
N SER A 59 8.50 9.96 -0.39
CA SER A 59 8.64 8.51 -0.26
C SER A 59 10.07 8.03 -0.51
N ALA A 60 10.74 8.60 -1.53
CA ALA A 60 12.13 8.30 -1.85
C ALA A 60 13.08 8.72 -0.73
N TRP A 61 12.89 9.90 -0.15
CA TRP A 61 13.66 10.41 0.98
C TRP A 61 13.50 9.51 2.20
N MET A 62 12.27 9.13 2.54
CA MET A 62 12.01 8.22 3.66
C MET A 62 12.71 6.86 3.42
N ASN A 63 12.65 6.34 2.20
CA ASN A 63 13.30 5.09 1.82
C ASN A 63 14.84 5.17 1.91
N LEU A 64 15.44 6.28 1.48
CA LEU A 64 16.87 6.55 1.63
C LEU A 64 17.25 6.61 3.11
N TRP A 65 16.50 7.36 3.91
CA TRP A 65 16.74 7.46 5.35
C TRP A 65 16.70 6.09 6.04
N LEU A 66 15.71 5.25 5.71
CA LEU A 66 15.62 3.86 6.18
C LEU A 66 16.85 3.02 5.77
N THR A 67 17.31 3.18 4.52
CA THR A 67 18.47 2.47 3.97
C THR A 67 19.77 2.84 4.67
N PHE A 68 19.98 4.13 4.99
CA PHE A 68 21.17 4.59 5.71
C PHE A 68 21.12 4.27 7.20
N ARG A 69 19.94 4.30 7.83
CA ARG A 69 19.79 4.14 9.28
C ARG A 69 19.88 2.68 9.74
N TYR A 70 19.50 1.73 8.89
CA TYR A 70 19.37 0.31 9.26
C TYR A 70 20.14 -0.60 8.28
N PRO A 71 20.91 -1.58 8.78
CA PRO A 71 21.56 -2.58 7.94
C PRO A 71 20.56 -3.40 7.12
N ALA A 72 20.92 -3.84 5.91
CA ALA A 72 20.02 -4.58 5.02
C ALA A 72 19.47 -5.90 5.59
N ALA A 73 20.18 -6.51 6.55
CA ALA A 73 19.75 -7.72 7.26
C ALA A 73 18.88 -7.44 8.51
N HIS A 74 18.60 -6.16 8.81
CA HIS A 74 17.82 -5.78 9.98
C HIS A 74 16.37 -6.26 9.83
N ARG A 75 15.91 -6.99 10.85
CA ARG A 75 14.51 -7.46 10.93
C ARG A 75 13.68 -6.37 11.57
N LEU A 76 12.71 -5.85 10.83
CA LEU A 76 11.83 -4.81 11.33
C LEU A 76 10.97 -5.34 12.48
N THR A 77 10.72 -4.46 13.46
CA THR A 77 9.68 -4.72 14.45
C THR A 77 8.31 -4.59 13.79
N PRO A 78 7.28 -5.32 14.24
CA PRO A 78 5.94 -5.21 13.68
C PRO A 78 5.42 -3.77 13.64
N LEU A 79 5.69 -2.99 14.69
CA LEU A 79 5.26 -1.59 14.74
C LEU A 79 5.97 -0.71 13.71
N SER A 80 7.28 -0.92 13.51
CA SER A 80 8.03 -0.18 12.48
C SER A 80 7.54 -0.50 11.06
N ALA A 81 7.29 -1.78 10.75
CA ALA A 81 6.74 -2.17 9.47
C ALA A 81 5.31 -1.64 9.27
N PHE A 82 4.47 -1.64 10.31
CA PHE A 82 3.14 -1.03 10.28
C PHE A 82 3.20 0.47 9.97
N ALA A 83 4.07 1.22 10.66
CA ALA A 83 4.24 2.65 10.43
C ALA A 83 4.67 2.93 8.98
N ILE A 84 5.61 2.14 8.46
CA ILE A 84 6.07 2.26 7.08
C ILE A 84 4.94 2.02 6.08
N LEU A 85 4.19 0.93 6.24
CA LEU A 85 3.07 0.60 5.35
C LEU A 85 1.94 1.62 5.44
N THR A 86 1.71 2.20 6.61
CA THR A 86 0.74 3.29 6.79
C THR A 86 1.14 4.52 5.99
N VAL A 87 2.41 4.93 6.05
CA VAL A 87 2.91 6.04 5.24
C VAL A 87 2.80 5.74 3.75
N ASP A 88 3.07 4.51 3.33
CA ASP A 88 2.95 4.10 1.92
C ASP A 88 1.49 4.14 1.44
N SER A 89 0.55 3.66 2.25
CA SER A 89 -0.88 3.79 1.98
C SER A 89 -1.33 5.24 1.87
N LEU A 90 -0.88 6.12 2.77
CA LEU A 90 -1.23 7.54 2.77
C LEU A 90 -0.60 8.29 1.59
N GLN A 91 0.64 7.97 1.24
CA GLN A 91 1.30 8.55 0.07
C GLN A 91 0.59 8.16 -1.22
N LEU A 92 0.24 6.88 -1.37
CA LEU A 92 -0.52 6.40 -2.51
C LEU A 92 -1.92 7.05 -2.55
N ALA A 93 -2.59 7.16 -1.40
CA ALA A 93 -3.87 7.85 -1.31
C ALA A 93 -3.73 9.34 -1.71
N GLY A 94 -2.65 10.02 -1.31
CA GLY A 94 -2.36 11.38 -1.73
C GLY A 94 -2.17 11.50 -3.25
N LEU A 95 -1.43 10.58 -3.88
CA LEU A 95 -1.31 10.56 -5.34
C LEU A 95 -2.65 10.31 -6.03
N LEU A 96 -3.44 9.37 -5.52
CA LEU A 96 -4.78 9.08 -6.05
C LEU A 96 -5.71 10.28 -5.88
N TYR A 97 -5.67 10.97 -4.74
CA TYR A 97 -6.44 12.20 -4.52
C TYR A 97 -6.21 13.21 -5.64
N MET A 98 -4.96 13.38 -6.06
CA MET A 98 -4.58 14.30 -7.13
C MET A 98 -4.91 13.82 -8.54
N THR A 99 -5.21 12.52 -8.69
CA THR A 99 -5.34 11.85 -9.98
C THR A 99 -6.68 11.14 -10.13
N GLY A 100 -7.77 11.69 -9.58
CA GLY A 100 -9.13 11.17 -9.80
C GLY A 100 -9.68 10.25 -8.70
N GLY A 101 -8.97 10.05 -7.60
CA GLY A 101 -9.43 9.23 -6.48
C GLY A 101 -9.71 7.78 -6.90
N LEU A 102 -10.91 7.30 -6.61
CA LEU A 102 -11.34 5.94 -6.98
C LEU A 102 -11.72 5.77 -8.45
N THR A 103 -11.87 6.86 -9.21
CA THR A 103 -12.02 6.77 -10.68
C THR A 103 -10.71 6.38 -11.35
N ASN A 104 -9.58 6.55 -10.66
CA ASN A 104 -8.29 6.14 -11.15
C ASN A 104 -8.16 4.61 -11.14
N PRO A 105 -7.74 3.97 -12.25
CA PRO A 105 -7.59 2.51 -12.30
C PRO A 105 -6.54 1.97 -11.32
N PHE A 106 -5.57 2.77 -10.89
CA PHE A 106 -4.58 2.38 -9.89
C PHE A 106 -5.12 2.39 -8.46
N SER A 107 -6.37 2.81 -8.23
CA SER A 107 -7.01 2.77 -6.91
C SER A 107 -7.00 1.37 -6.28
N VAL A 108 -7.02 0.31 -7.09
CA VAL A 108 -6.88 -1.08 -6.64
C VAL A 108 -5.57 -1.34 -5.88
N LEU A 109 -4.52 -0.57 -6.16
CA LEU A 109 -3.22 -0.72 -5.48
C LEU A 109 -3.27 -0.31 -4.00
N LEU A 110 -4.33 0.37 -3.55
CA LEU A 110 -4.55 0.62 -2.12
C LEU A 110 -4.61 -0.66 -1.29
N SER A 111 -4.99 -1.81 -1.88
CA SER A 111 -4.98 -3.09 -1.17
C SER A 111 -3.58 -3.67 -0.98
N VAL A 112 -2.59 -3.29 -1.79
CA VAL A 112 -1.25 -3.90 -1.79
C VAL A 112 -0.52 -3.78 -0.45
N PRO A 113 -0.47 -2.61 0.23
CA PRO A 113 0.10 -2.50 1.57
C PRO A 113 -0.58 -3.42 2.58
N VAL A 114 -1.88 -3.64 2.45
CA VAL A 114 -2.65 -4.54 3.31
C VAL A 114 -2.27 -6.00 3.03
N VAL A 115 -2.11 -6.38 1.77
CA VAL A 115 -1.60 -7.72 1.38
C VAL A 115 -0.21 -7.96 1.96
N ILE A 116 0.70 -7.00 1.84
CA ILE A 116 2.05 -7.10 2.39
C ILE A 116 2.00 -7.21 3.93
N SER A 117 1.13 -6.42 4.58
CA SER A 117 0.95 -6.50 6.03
C SER A 117 0.44 -7.87 6.47
N ALA A 118 -0.48 -8.48 5.73
CA ALA A 118 -1.10 -9.73 6.10
C ALA A 118 -0.11 -10.90 6.15
N ALA A 119 0.95 -10.86 5.32
CA ALA A 119 2.03 -11.84 5.32
C ALA A 119 3.10 -11.58 6.40
N SER A 120 3.15 -10.36 6.96
CA SER A 120 4.32 -9.86 7.68
C SER A 120 4.06 -9.30 9.07
N LEU A 121 2.81 -8.98 9.38
CA LEU A 121 2.37 -8.33 10.60
C LEU A 121 1.34 -9.21 11.34
N PRO A 122 1.27 -9.09 12.67
CA PRO A 122 0.19 -9.67 13.44
C PRO A 122 -1.16 -9.18 12.92
N LEU A 123 -2.15 -10.07 12.91
CA LEU A 123 -3.51 -9.81 12.40
C LEU A 123 -4.12 -8.50 12.90
N ARG A 124 -3.87 -8.15 14.18
CA ARG A 124 -4.38 -6.89 14.77
C ARG A 124 -3.88 -5.66 14.02
N LEU A 125 -2.59 -5.59 13.67
CA LEU A 125 -2.01 -4.46 12.94
C LEU A 125 -2.47 -4.45 11.49
N THR A 126 -2.58 -5.62 10.86
CA THR A 126 -3.15 -5.78 9.52
C THR A 126 -4.60 -5.30 9.45
N ALA A 127 -5.42 -5.63 10.45
CA ALA A 127 -6.82 -5.18 10.53
C ALA A 127 -6.91 -3.65 10.71
N VAL A 128 -6.07 -3.07 11.56
CA VAL A 128 -5.99 -1.61 11.73
C VAL A 128 -5.57 -0.93 10.42
N LEU A 129 -4.55 -1.46 9.74
CA LEU A 129 -4.11 -0.91 8.45
C LEU A 129 -5.21 -1.04 7.39
N GLY A 130 -5.88 -2.18 7.31
CA GLY A 130 -7.01 -2.41 6.40
C GLY A 130 -8.15 -1.42 6.65
N ALA A 131 -8.50 -1.18 7.91
CA ALA A 131 -9.50 -0.17 8.27
C ALA A 131 -9.07 1.25 7.85
N LEU A 132 -7.81 1.62 8.10
CA LEU A 132 -7.26 2.91 7.68
C LEU A 132 -7.34 3.08 6.16
N VAL A 133 -6.94 2.05 5.41
CA VAL A 133 -7.02 2.06 3.94
C VAL A 133 -8.47 2.16 3.47
N MET A 134 -9.42 1.49 4.13
CA MET A 134 -10.85 1.60 3.79
C MET A 134 -11.42 2.98 4.08
N VAL A 135 -10.99 3.64 5.15
CA VAL A 135 -11.33 5.03 5.42
C VAL A 135 -10.77 5.93 4.31
N ALA A 136 -9.49 5.75 3.94
CA ALA A 136 -8.87 6.51 2.86
C ALA A 136 -9.58 6.27 1.52
N ALA A 137 -9.92 5.04 1.17
CA ALA A 137 -10.67 4.70 -0.05
C ALA A 137 -12.05 5.36 -0.06
N THR A 138 -12.77 5.31 1.06
CA THR A 138 -14.07 6.00 1.20
C THR A 138 -13.91 7.51 1.00
N LEU A 139 -12.92 8.13 1.66
CA LEU A 139 -12.63 9.55 1.49
C LEU A 139 -12.31 9.87 0.03
N LEU A 140 -11.49 9.05 -0.65
CA LEU A 140 -11.16 9.22 -2.07
C LEU A 140 -12.32 8.98 -3.03
N GLY A 141 -13.40 8.35 -2.58
CA GLY A 141 -14.63 8.20 -3.37
C GLY A 141 -15.47 9.48 -3.40
N PHE A 142 -15.37 10.32 -2.36
CA PHE A 142 -16.15 11.55 -2.22
C PHE A 142 -15.31 12.82 -2.38
N PHE A 143 -14.03 12.77 -1.99
CA PHE A 143 -13.10 13.89 -1.95
C PHE A 143 -11.86 13.55 -2.77
N HIS A 144 -11.83 14.04 -4.01
CA HIS A 144 -10.68 13.92 -4.90
C HIS A 144 -10.67 15.06 -5.92
N GLN A 145 -9.50 15.34 -6.50
CA GLN A 145 -9.40 16.19 -7.67
C GLN A 145 -9.96 15.44 -8.90
N PRO A 146 -10.49 16.14 -9.90
CA PRO A 146 -10.94 15.50 -11.13
C PRO A 146 -9.77 14.76 -11.79
N LEU A 147 -10.09 13.63 -12.43
CA LEU A 147 -9.10 12.87 -13.18
C LEU A 147 -8.55 13.76 -14.31
N PRO A 148 -7.22 13.93 -14.42
CA PRO A 148 -6.63 14.67 -15.54
C PRO A 148 -7.03 14.02 -16.86
N TRP A 149 -7.69 14.79 -17.72
CA TRP A 149 -8.22 14.33 -18.99
C TRP A 149 -8.16 15.44 -20.04
N TYR A 150 -8.57 15.13 -21.27
CA TYR A 150 -8.63 16.11 -22.35
C TYR A 150 -9.56 17.29 -22.00
N GLU A 151 -9.08 18.50 -22.24
CA GLU A 151 -9.85 19.73 -22.03
C GLU A 151 -11.14 19.71 -22.87
N GLY A 152 -12.26 20.11 -22.25
CA GLY A 152 -13.57 20.18 -22.91
C GLY A 152 -14.30 18.83 -23.07
N ALA A 153 -13.70 17.71 -22.66
CA ALA A 153 -14.32 16.38 -22.71
C ALA A 153 -14.24 15.67 -21.34
N PRO A 154 -14.86 16.21 -20.28
CA PRO A 154 -14.71 15.65 -18.94
C PRO A 154 -15.12 14.18 -18.89
N LEU A 155 -14.25 13.33 -18.33
CA LEU A 155 -14.53 11.92 -18.12
C LEU A 155 -15.33 11.74 -16.82
N GLU A 156 -16.65 11.81 -16.94
CA GLU A 156 -17.56 11.57 -15.82
C GLU A 156 -17.81 10.07 -15.65
N MET A 157 -17.29 9.50 -14.57
CA MET A 157 -17.56 8.11 -14.22
C MET A 157 -18.90 8.01 -13.50
N PRO A 158 -19.82 7.13 -13.94
CA PRO A 158 -21.06 6.87 -13.21
C PRO A 158 -20.78 6.44 -11.77
N PHE A 159 -21.58 6.92 -10.81
CA PHE A 159 -21.42 6.56 -9.40
C PHE A 159 -21.34 5.05 -9.17
N ILE A 160 -22.14 4.26 -9.91
CA ILE A 160 -22.14 2.81 -9.80
C ILE A 160 -20.77 2.18 -10.15
N TYR A 161 -20.01 2.78 -11.06
CA TYR A 161 -18.67 2.34 -11.40
C TYR A 161 -17.70 2.60 -10.24
N VAL A 162 -17.75 3.81 -9.66
CA VAL A 162 -16.92 4.19 -8.51
C VAL A 162 -17.24 3.33 -7.29
N ALA A 163 -18.52 3.06 -7.04
CA ALA A 163 -18.96 2.13 -6.00
C ALA A 163 -18.45 0.69 -6.26
N GLY A 164 -18.45 0.24 -7.52
CA GLY A 164 -17.85 -1.03 -7.91
C GLY A 164 -16.34 -1.10 -7.61
N MET A 165 -15.59 -0.03 -7.91
CA MET A 165 -14.17 0.08 -7.59
C MET A 165 -13.93 0.08 -6.08
N TRP A 166 -14.73 0.82 -5.32
CA TRP A 166 -14.69 0.82 -3.86
C TRP A 166 -14.94 -0.59 -3.29
N MET A 167 -15.96 -1.29 -3.81
CA MET A 167 -16.28 -2.67 -3.44
C MET A 167 -15.14 -3.64 -3.80
N ALA A 168 -14.47 -3.45 -4.94
CA ALA A 168 -13.34 -4.28 -5.34
C ALA A 168 -12.14 -4.13 -4.38
N VAL A 169 -11.82 -2.89 -3.99
CA VAL A 169 -10.78 -2.61 -2.97
C VAL A 169 -11.17 -3.23 -1.63
N PHE A 170 -12.41 -3.03 -1.18
CA PHE A 170 -12.93 -3.61 0.05
C PHE A 170 -12.83 -5.14 0.05
N ALA A 171 -13.33 -5.78 -1.01
CA ALA A 171 -13.30 -7.22 -1.16
C ALA A 171 -11.85 -7.74 -1.15
N SER A 172 -10.94 -7.09 -1.90
CA SER A 172 -9.52 -7.46 -1.92
C SER A 172 -8.89 -7.43 -0.52
N ILE A 173 -9.19 -6.38 0.26
CA ILE A 173 -8.73 -6.26 1.65
C ILE A 173 -9.36 -7.32 2.56
N ALA A 174 -10.66 -7.53 2.45
CA ALA A 174 -11.39 -8.50 3.25
C ALA A 174 -10.89 -9.94 2.99
N PHE A 175 -10.76 -10.33 1.71
CA PHE A 175 -10.22 -11.63 1.32
C PHE A 175 -8.81 -11.84 1.86
N THR A 176 -7.95 -10.82 1.72
CA THR A 176 -6.58 -10.85 2.23
C THR A 176 -6.56 -11.08 3.75
N ALA A 177 -7.39 -10.34 4.50
CA ALA A 177 -7.46 -10.44 5.95
C ALA A 177 -7.97 -11.82 6.40
N ILE A 178 -9.03 -12.33 5.76
CA ILE A 178 -9.60 -13.66 6.05
C ILE A 178 -8.58 -14.75 5.73
N TYR A 179 -7.92 -14.68 4.58
CA TYR A 179 -6.93 -15.66 4.17
C TYR A 179 -5.75 -15.70 5.14
N ALA A 180 -5.22 -14.53 5.52
CA ALA A 180 -4.14 -14.46 6.50
C ALA A 180 -4.55 -14.98 7.88
N PHE A 181 -5.80 -14.75 8.30
CA PHE A 181 -6.33 -15.32 9.53
C PHE A 181 -6.38 -16.85 9.47
N ARG A 182 -6.92 -17.42 8.38
CA ARG A 182 -7.03 -18.87 8.17
C ARG A 182 -5.66 -19.55 8.19
N VAL A 183 -4.69 -19.00 7.45
CA VAL A 183 -3.32 -19.55 7.40
C VAL A 183 -2.64 -19.51 8.76
N ALA A 184 -2.85 -18.45 9.55
CA ALA A 184 -2.31 -18.36 10.89
C ALA A 184 -2.95 -19.37 11.86
N GLU A 185 -4.23 -19.67 11.69
CA GLU A 185 -4.94 -20.67 12.50
C GLU A 185 -4.48 -22.10 12.19
N GLU A 186 -4.33 -22.44 10.90
CA GLU A 186 -3.79 -23.74 10.46
C GLU A 186 -2.38 -23.99 11.00
N ALA A 187 -1.51 -22.98 10.95
CA ALA A 187 -0.16 -23.08 11.50
C ALA A 187 -0.14 -23.34 13.02
N ARG A 188 -1.16 -22.88 13.76
CA ARG A 188 -1.29 -23.13 15.21
C ARG A 188 -1.81 -24.52 15.52
N LEU A 189 -2.64 -25.10 14.64
CA LEU A 189 -3.19 -26.45 14.81
C LEU A 189 -2.18 -27.56 14.49
N LEU A 190 -1.13 -27.24 13.72
CA LEU A 190 -0.06 -28.16 13.32
C LEU A 190 1.16 -28.16 14.27
N ALA A 191 1.16 -27.32 15.32
CA ALA A 191 2.24 -27.17 16.30
C ALA A 191 1.88 -27.80 17.65
#